data_AF-A0A970B9G6-F1
#
_entry.id   AF-A0A970B9G6-F1
#
_cell.length_a   1.000
_cell.length_b   1.000
_cell.length_c   1.000
_cell.angle_alpha   90.00
_cell.angle_beta   90.00
_cell.angle_gamma   90.00
#
_symmetry.space_group_name_H-M   'P 1'
#
loop_
_entity.id
_entity.type
_entity.pdbx_description
1 polymer ?
#
loop_
_entity_poly.entity_id
_entity_poly.type
_entity_poly.pdbx_seq_one_letter_code
_entity_poly.pdbx_strand_id
1 'polypeptide(L)' 'MDEIGVIRGWRQRGIASALIAAAMRAFRDEGLEYAKLGVDTENPTGALRLYENLGFYSVRRSTAFHKALG' A
#
# COMPACT_ATOMS: atom_id res chain seq x y z
N MET A 1 5.59 -9.56 7.69
CA MET A 1 4.66 -8.44 7.40
C MET A 1 5.54 -7.36 6.82
N ASP A 2 5.57 -7.28 5.50
CA ASP A 2 6.45 -6.35 4.80
C ASP A 2 5.67 -5.05 4.58
N GLU A 3 5.92 -4.05 5.41
CA GLU A 3 5.33 -2.71 5.26
C GLU A 3 6.31 -1.77 4.58
N ILE A 4 5.81 -0.98 3.63
CA ILE A 4 6.56 0.11 3.01
C ILE A 4 6.21 1.40 3.73
N GLY A 5 7.21 2.03 4.34
CA GLY A 5 7.07 3.33 5.01
C GLY A 5 8.06 4.37 4.47
N VAL A 6 7.59 5.59 4.22
CA VAL A 6 8.47 6.74 3.95
C VAL A 6 8.66 7.54 5.24
N ILE A 7 9.92 7.71 5.65
CA ILE A 7 10.30 8.51 6.82
C ILE A 7 9.79 9.95 6.70
N ARG A 8 9.40 10.56 7.83
CA ARG A 8 8.60 11.80 7.85
C ARG A 8 9.20 12.94 7.03
N GLY A 9 10.51 13.16 7.10
CA GLY A 9 11.21 14.24 6.38
C GLY A 9 11.23 14.11 4.85
N TRP A 10 10.85 12.94 4.33
CA TRP A 10 10.88 12.61 2.90
C TRP A 10 9.50 12.35 2.30
N ARG A 11 8.43 12.53 3.09
CA ARG A 11 7.05 12.42 2.62
C ARG A 11 6.71 13.54 1.62
N GLN A 12 5.62 13.35 0.88
CA GLN A 12 5.11 14.30 -0.13
C GLN A 12 6.06 14.58 -1.31
N ARG A 13 7.06 13.72 -1.51
CA ARG A 13 8.03 13.79 -2.63
C ARG A 13 7.84 12.70 -3.69
N GLY A 14 6.72 11.99 -3.65
CA GLY A 14 6.42 10.90 -4.61
C GLY A 14 7.25 9.62 -4.41
N ILE A 15 8.05 9.49 -3.35
CA ILE A 15 8.93 8.34 -3.12
C ILE A 15 8.15 7.02 -3.04
N ALA A 16 7.06 6.99 -2.28
CA ALA A 16 6.22 5.80 -2.18
C ALA A 16 5.65 5.39 -3.55
N SER A 17 5.15 6.36 -4.32
CA SER A 17 4.67 6.14 -5.69
C SER A 17 5.76 5.57 -6.60
N ALA A 18 6.97 6.11 -6.54
CA ALA A 18 8.10 5.65 -7.34
C ALA A 18 8.50 4.21 -7.00
N LEU A 19 8.55 3.86 -5.71
CA LEU A 19 8.86 2.51 -5.24
C LEU A 19 7.78 1.50 -5.67
N ILE A 20 6.51 1.83 -5.48
CA ILE A 20 5.40 0.97 -5.90
C ILE A 20 5.42 0.78 -7.42
N ALA A 21 5.61 1.84 -8.20
CA ALA A 21 5.69 1.75 -9.65
C ALA A 21 6.89 0.89 -10.12
N ALA A 22 8.03 0.97 -9.42
CA ALA A 22 9.18 0.12 -9.71
C ALA A 22 8.88 -1.36 -9.42
N ALA A 23 8.24 -1.66 -8.29
CA ALA A 23 7.82 -3.02 -7.96
C ALA A 23 6.83 -3.59 -8.99
N MET A 24 5.82 -2.80 -9.42
CA MET A 24 4.87 -3.23 -10.44
C MET A 24 5.55 -3.50 -11.80
N ARG A 25 6.59 -2.75 -12.16
CA ARG A 25 7.38 -3.05 -13.37
C ARG A 25 8.12 -4.38 -13.23
N ALA A 26 8.78 -4.62 -12.10
CA ALA A 26 9.48 -5.88 -11.85
C ALA A 26 8.52 -7.08 -11.90
N PHE A 27 7.34 -6.97 -11.27
CA PHE A 27 6.32 -8.02 -11.33
C PHE A 27 5.84 -8.32 -12.75
N ARG A 28 5.63 -7.28 -13.56
CA ARG A 28 5.28 -7.45 -14.98
C ARG A 28 6.39 -8.13 -15.77
N ASP A 29 7.64 -7.78 -15.52
CA ASP A 29 8.81 -8.34 -16.22
C ASP A 29 9.01 -9.82 -15.87
N GLU A 30 8.55 -10.24 -14.68
CA GLU A 30 8.49 -11.65 -14.26
C GLU A 30 7.21 -12.39 -14.74
N GLY A 31 6.32 -11.71 -15.46
CA GLY A 31 5.10 -12.31 -16.02
C GLY A 31 3.93 -12.43 -15.03
N LEU A 32 3.97 -11.73 -13.89
CA LEU A 32 2.85 -11.69 -12.96
C LEU A 32 1.73 -10.81 -13.52
N GLU A 33 0.50 -11.31 -13.42
CA GLU A 33 -0.70 -10.61 -13.91
C GLU A 33 -1.33 -9.70 -12.85
N TYR A 34 -1.19 -10.06 -11.57
CA TYR A 34 -1.81 -9.35 -10.46
C TYR A 34 -0.84 -9.17 -9.29
N ALA A 35 -0.90 -7.99 -8.66
CA ALA A 35 -0.27 -7.72 -7.38
C ALA A 35 -1.33 -7.27 -6.36
N LYS A 36 -1.19 -7.73 -5.12
CA LYS A 36 -2.12 -7.38 -4.04
C LYS A 36 -1.36 -6.78 -2.87
N LEU A 37 -1.94 -5.75 -2.29
CA LEU A 37 -1.48 -5.11 -1.07
C LEU A 37 -2.61 -5.06 -0.03
N GLY A 38 -2.24 -5.24 1.23
CA GLY A 38 -3.10 -4.98 2.37
C GLY A 38 -2.82 -3.58 2.91
N VAL A 39 -3.86 -2.78 3.14
CA VAL A 39 -3.74 -1.48 3.78
C VAL A 39 -4.80 -1.37 4.86
N ASP A 40 -4.41 -0.82 6.00
CA ASP A 40 -5.39 -0.35 6.96
C ASP A 40 -6.10 0.88 6.37
N THR A 41 -7.40 0.75 6.11
CA THR A 41 -8.23 1.81 5.53
C THR A 41 -8.38 3.03 6.45
N GLU A 42 -8.12 2.86 7.74
CA GLU A 42 -8.14 3.94 8.74
C GLU A 42 -6.77 4.60 8.90
N ASN A 43 -5.74 4.13 8.17
CA ASN A 43 -4.40 4.70 8.26
C ASN A 43 -4.37 6.17 7.81
N PRO A 44 -4.05 7.12 8.71
CA PRO A 44 -4.11 8.56 8.43
C PRO A 44 -3.02 9.03 7.45
N THR A 45 -2.10 8.16 7.04
CA THR A 45 -1.04 8.49 6.08
C THR A 45 -1.54 8.70 4.65
N GLY A 46 -2.82 8.43 4.37
CA GLY A 46 -3.42 8.59 3.04
C GLY A 46 -2.98 7.50 2.06
N ALA A 47 -2.50 6.37 2.58
CA ALA A 47 -2.05 5.22 1.79
C ALA A 47 -3.14 4.71 0.84
N LEU A 48 -4.40 4.64 1.27
CA LEU A 48 -5.52 4.25 0.41
C LEU A 48 -5.61 5.12 -0.85
N ARG A 49 -5.64 6.45 -0.69
CA ARG A 49 -5.68 7.39 -1.81
C ARG A 49 -4.44 7.31 -2.70
N LEU A 50 -3.27 7.05 -2.12
CA LEU A 50 -2.05 6.80 -2.89
C LEU A 50 -2.23 5.58 -3.81
N TYR A 51 -2.76 4.47 -3.30
CA TYR A 51 -2.97 3.26 -4.09
C TYR A 51 -4.02 3.47 -5.18
N GLU A 52 -5.14 4.14 -4.87
CA GLU A 52 -6.16 4.50 -5.86
C GLU A 52 -5.58 5.37 -7.00
N ASN A 53 -4.74 6.35 -6.68
CA ASN A 53 -4.06 7.18 -7.68
C ASN A 53 -3.07 6.40 -8.57
N LEU A 54 -2.61 5.23 -8.11
CA LEU A 54 -1.75 4.32 -8.86
C LEU A 54 -2.55 3.27 -9.64
N GLY A 55 -3.88 3.35 -9.64
CA GLY A 55 -4.77 2.45 -10.37
C GLY A 55 -5.13 1.16 -9.63
N PHE A 56 -4.77 1.03 -8.35
CA PHE A 56 -5.27 -0.06 -7.53
C PHE A 56 -6.74 0.17 -7.20
N TYR A 57 -7.48 -0.93 -7.10
CA TYR A 57 -8.87 -0.92 -6.68
C TYR A 57 -9.10 -1.95 -5.57
N SER A 58 -10.09 -1.68 -4.71
CA SER A 58 -10.41 -2.57 -3.59
C SER A 58 -11.04 -3.87 -4.07
N VAL A 59 -10.35 -4.98 -3.87
CA VAL A 59 -10.87 -6.34 -4.15
C VAL A 59 -11.44 -7.04 -2.92
N ARG A 60 -11.09 -6.61 -1.71
CA ARG A 60 -11.57 -7.16 -0.43
C ARG A 60 -11.44 -6.13 0.68
N ARG A 61 -12.49 -6.00 1.50
CA ARG A 61 -12.48 -5.27 2.78
C ARG A 61 -12.71 -6.25 3.92
N SER A 62 -12.01 -6.08 5.03
CA SER A 62 -12.18 -6.89 6.24
C SER A 62 -12.11 -6.01 7.47
N THR A 63 -12.87 -6.37 8.50
CA THR A 63 -12.88 -5.68 9.80
C THR A 63 -12.14 -6.54 10.81
N ALA A 64 -11.23 -5.94 11.58
CA ALA A 64 -10.54 -6.57 12.69
C ALA A 64 -11.06 -5.99 14.01
N PHE A 65 -11.23 -6.85 15.03
CA PHE A 65 -11.58 -6.45 16.38
C PHE A 65 -10.44 -6.82 17.32
N HIS A 66 -10.03 -5.89 18.17
CA HIS A 66 -9.09 -6.14 19.24
C HIS A 66 -9.76 -5.85 20.58
N LYS A 67 -9.53 -6.73 21.56
CA LYS A 67 -9.96 -6.54 22.95
C LYS A 67 -8.74 -6.63 23.84
N ALA A 68 -8.50 -5.61 24.66
CA ALA A 68 -7.50 -5.71 25.72
C ALA A 68 -7.94 -6.81 26.69
N LEU A 69 -7.10 -7.82 26.86
CA LEU A 69 -7.21 -8.80 27.92
C LEU A 69 -6.33 -8.24 29.04
N GLY A 70 -6.97 -7.74 30.11
CA GLY A 70 -6.24 -7.28 31.28
C GLY A 70 -5.36 -8.37 31.88
#